data_AF-A0A3G6UT91-F1
#
_entry.id   AF-A0A3G6UT91-F1
#
_cell.length_a   1.000
_cell.length_b   1.000
_cell.length_c   1.000
_cell.angle_alpha   90.00
_cell.angle_beta   90.00
_cell.angle_gamma   90.00
#
_symmetry.space_group_name_H-M   'P 1'
#
loop_
_entity.id
_entity.type
_entity.pdbx_description
1 polymer ?
#
loop_
_entity_poly.entity_id
_entity_poly.type
_entity_poly.pdbx_seq_one_letter_code
_entity_poly.pdbx_strand_id
1 'polypeptide(L)'
;MVVRKIHVETFLKYLGTGITQPALVIGDDYKKYILKTQKVVEKGTTSFYDCMFINELLAYQIASHLEVPVPEAAVAYLDQRIINNDPVIQFAHRFYEGELFASLELKNKEDNLVENYVEMINQGKKYLNKTWKSFFNNITNSQDIVKIIAFDLLIANFDRYNNNGNLLVANDNGERKVFTIDHGHAFFGPIWETSKINAMRSVSDDLSGYIDPTVDLILNGNAWFGNGLGEVFHALESNINLKNLNDNPFKEVVSIIECITEELIDEWFSNIPQSWFNSVDEKVIISYYKSFILKQKNVVRHLIQRLAHRRAFTNYLGGALTWQIDKSAGTV
;
A
#
# COMPACT_ATOMS: atom_id res chain seq x y z
N MET A 1 -3.33 11.40 14.83
CA MET A 1 -2.40 12.10 13.89
C MET A 1 -3.21 13.07 13.04
N VAL A 2 -2.76 14.30 12.80
CA VAL A 2 -3.51 15.28 11.99
C VAL A 2 -3.08 15.17 10.53
N VAL A 3 -4.02 14.88 9.63
CA VAL A 3 -3.77 14.85 8.18
C VAL A 3 -3.66 16.29 7.65
N ARG A 4 -2.61 16.58 6.89
CA ARG A 4 -2.36 17.90 6.32
C ARG A 4 -3.46 18.25 5.31
N LYS A 5 -3.95 19.49 5.35
CA LYS A 5 -4.81 20.07 4.31
C LYS A 5 -4.03 21.16 3.59
N ILE A 6 -4.09 21.18 2.26
CA ILE A 6 -3.43 22.17 1.41
C ILE A 6 -4.37 22.68 0.32
N HIS A 7 -4.14 23.90 -0.16
CA HIS A 7 -4.70 24.37 -1.43
C HIS A 7 -3.70 24.11 -2.56
N VAL A 8 -4.18 23.59 -3.70
CA VAL A 8 -3.35 23.47 -4.90
C VAL A 8 -3.14 24.88 -5.47
N GLU A 9 -1.90 25.30 -5.65
CA GLU A 9 -1.54 26.58 -6.27
C GLU A 9 -1.28 26.44 -7.77
N THR A 10 -0.57 25.39 -8.17
CA THR A 10 -0.22 25.18 -9.58
C THR A 10 0.11 23.73 -9.93
N PHE A 11 -0.12 23.36 -11.19
CA PHE A 11 0.32 22.10 -11.79
C PHE A 11 1.71 22.27 -12.40
N LEU A 12 2.64 21.39 -12.04
CA LEU A 12 4.01 21.41 -12.57
C LEU A 12 4.20 20.45 -13.73
N LYS A 13 3.71 19.21 -13.58
CA LYS A 13 3.92 18.14 -14.56
C LYS A 13 2.88 17.05 -14.39
N TYR A 14 2.40 16.49 -15.50
CA TYR A 14 1.64 15.24 -15.49
C TYR A 14 2.59 14.05 -15.60
N LEU A 15 2.47 13.08 -14.71
CA LEU A 15 3.44 11.99 -14.59
C LEU A 15 3.19 10.88 -15.61
N GLY A 16 1.98 10.77 -16.17
CA GLY A 16 1.66 9.86 -17.28
C GLY A 16 1.74 8.36 -16.97
N THR A 17 2.24 7.98 -15.80
CA THR A 17 2.41 6.59 -15.34
C THR A 17 1.29 6.19 -14.40
N GLY A 18 0.74 4.98 -14.57
CA GLY A 18 -0.36 4.46 -13.74
C GLY A 18 -1.75 4.81 -14.28
N ILE A 19 -2.76 4.04 -13.86
CA ILE A 19 -4.15 4.12 -14.37
C ILE A 19 -4.80 5.48 -14.06
N THR A 20 -4.40 6.10 -12.96
CA THR A 20 -4.96 7.38 -12.47
C THR A 20 -4.26 8.62 -13.00
N GLN A 21 -3.17 8.46 -13.78
CA GLN A 21 -2.40 9.56 -14.39
C GLN A 21 -2.13 10.74 -13.43
N PRO A 22 -1.40 10.51 -12.33
CA PRO A 22 -1.16 11.51 -11.29
C PRO A 22 -0.42 12.73 -11.82
N ALA A 23 -0.56 13.84 -11.10
CA ALA A 23 0.10 15.11 -11.40
C ALA A 23 1.01 15.54 -10.26
N LEU A 24 2.14 16.15 -10.60
CA LEU A 24 2.97 16.90 -9.68
C LEU A 24 2.44 18.32 -9.56
N VAL A 25 2.11 18.74 -8.35
CA VAL A 25 1.56 20.07 -8.04
C VAL A 25 2.34 20.77 -6.93
N ILE A 26 2.17 22.08 -6.80
CA ILE A 26 2.64 22.86 -5.64
C ILE A 26 1.43 23.19 -4.76
N GLY A 27 1.59 22.99 -3.45
CA GLY A 27 0.64 23.45 -2.44
C GLY A 27 0.89 24.90 -2.01
N ASP A 28 -0.08 25.51 -1.35
CA ASP A 28 0.02 26.81 -0.67
C ASP A 28 1.15 26.90 0.37
N ASP A 29 1.62 25.76 0.88
CA ASP A 29 2.81 25.64 1.73
C ASP A 29 4.14 25.57 0.97
N TYR A 30 4.11 25.77 -0.35
CA TYR A 30 5.24 25.73 -1.28
C TYR A 30 5.94 24.37 -1.39
N LYS A 31 5.36 23.30 -0.85
CA LYS A 31 5.86 21.94 -1.06
C LYS A 31 5.27 21.33 -2.33
N LYS A 32 5.95 20.30 -2.82
CA LYS A 32 5.53 19.54 -4.01
C LYS A 32 4.79 18.28 -3.61
N TYR A 33 3.69 18.02 -4.32
CA TYR A 33 2.80 16.91 -4.04
C TYR A 33 2.46 16.13 -5.31
N ILE A 34 2.30 14.81 -5.15
CA ILE A 34 1.70 13.92 -6.12
C ILE A 34 0.19 13.92 -5.87
N LEU A 35 -0.55 14.61 -6.74
CA LEU A 35 -2.01 14.71 -6.74
C LEU A 35 -2.62 13.57 -7.56
N LYS A 36 -3.64 12.90 -7.01
CA LYS A 36 -4.36 11.80 -7.69
C LYS A 36 -5.80 12.19 -8.01
N THR A 37 -6.37 11.54 -9.04
CA THR A 37 -7.79 11.62 -9.38
C THR A 37 -8.44 10.24 -9.31
N GLN A 38 -9.73 10.18 -8.95
CA GLN A 38 -10.54 8.96 -8.97
C GLN A 38 -11.16 8.67 -10.34
N LYS A 39 -11.08 9.61 -11.30
CA LYS A 39 -11.60 9.42 -12.66
C LYS A 39 -10.53 8.79 -13.54
N VAL A 40 -10.71 7.53 -13.90
CA VAL A 40 -9.74 6.76 -14.69
C VAL A 40 -10.31 6.34 -16.02
N VAL A 41 -9.44 6.00 -16.98
CA VAL A 41 -9.86 5.40 -18.25
C VAL A 41 -9.23 4.03 -18.41
N GLU A 42 -10.07 3.02 -18.54
CA GLU A 42 -9.70 1.64 -18.75
C GLU A 42 -10.32 1.13 -20.05
N LYS A 43 -9.49 0.66 -20.97
CA LYS A 43 -9.94 0.09 -22.27
C LYS A 43 -10.90 1.02 -23.03
N GLY A 44 -10.71 2.34 -22.91
CA GLY A 44 -11.53 3.37 -23.57
C GLY A 44 -12.80 3.77 -22.81
N THR A 45 -13.10 3.13 -21.68
CA THR A 45 -14.25 3.46 -20.83
C THR A 45 -13.79 4.26 -19.62
N THR A 46 -14.55 5.30 -19.24
CA THR A 46 -14.28 6.05 -18.02
C THR A 46 -14.88 5.30 -16.83
N SER A 47 -14.05 5.02 -15.83
CA SER A 47 -14.44 4.42 -14.54
C SER A 47 -14.20 5.43 -13.41
N PHE A 48 -14.94 5.29 -12.31
CA PHE A 48 -14.75 6.09 -11.11
C PHE A 48 -14.37 5.19 -9.93
N TYR A 49 -13.18 5.40 -9.40
CA TYR A 49 -12.59 4.64 -8.31
C TYR A 49 -12.96 5.28 -6.96
N ASP A 50 -14.24 5.16 -6.58
CA ASP A 50 -14.85 5.85 -5.43
C ASP A 50 -14.23 5.55 -4.06
N CYS A 51 -13.62 4.38 -3.85
CA CYS A 51 -12.92 4.03 -2.61
C CYS A 51 -11.45 4.42 -2.60
N MET A 52 -10.86 4.81 -3.74
CA MET A 52 -9.41 4.98 -3.84
C MET A 52 -8.84 5.99 -2.86
N PHE A 53 -9.47 7.14 -2.67
CA PHE A 53 -8.97 8.14 -1.71
C PHE A 53 -9.12 7.69 -0.26
N ILE A 54 -10.22 6.99 0.08
CA ILE A 54 -10.42 6.36 1.40
C ILE A 54 -9.30 5.34 1.64
N ASN A 55 -9.05 4.46 0.68
CA ASN A 55 -7.99 3.45 0.73
C ASN A 55 -6.62 4.10 0.96
N GLU A 56 -6.24 5.10 0.16
CA GLU A 56 -4.94 5.78 0.26
C GLU A 56 -4.73 6.43 1.62
N LEU A 57 -5.70 7.21 2.10
CA LEU A 57 -5.54 7.95 3.35
C LEU A 57 -5.62 7.03 4.57
N LEU A 58 -6.50 6.02 4.54
CA LEU A 58 -6.56 5.02 5.61
C LEU A 58 -5.27 4.18 5.65
N ALA A 59 -4.77 3.75 4.49
CA ALA A 59 -3.51 3.04 4.38
C ALA A 59 -2.33 3.89 4.89
N TYR A 60 -2.27 5.19 4.57
CA TYR A 60 -1.28 6.11 5.12
C TYR A 60 -1.33 6.18 6.65
N GLN A 61 -2.53 6.28 7.22
CA GLN A 61 -2.69 6.38 8.67
C GLN A 61 -2.28 5.09 9.39
N ILE A 62 -2.65 3.92 8.84
CA ILE A 62 -2.21 2.61 9.33
C ILE A 62 -0.69 2.47 9.17
N ALA A 63 -0.14 2.80 8.00
CA ALA A 63 1.30 2.74 7.74
C ALA A 63 2.09 3.59 8.73
N SER A 64 1.62 4.80 9.00
CA SER A 64 2.26 5.70 9.98
C SER A 64 2.21 5.12 11.40
N HIS A 65 1.11 4.49 11.79
CA HIS A 65 0.98 3.80 13.07
C HIS A 65 1.93 2.61 13.20
N LEU A 66 2.20 1.90 12.09
CA LEU A 66 3.12 0.76 12.03
C LEU A 66 4.57 1.16 11.71
N GLU A 67 4.84 2.47 11.58
CA GLU A 67 6.14 3.01 11.14
C GLU A 67 6.64 2.40 9.82
N VAL A 68 5.71 2.17 8.89
CA VAL A 68 6.01 1.76 7.51
C VAL A 68 6.43 3.01 6.74
N PRO A 69 7.53 2.97 5.96
CA PRO A 69 8.02 4.12 5.22
C PRO A 69 7.05 4.48 4.06
N VAL A 70 6.22 5.48 4.28
CA VAL A 70 5.30 6.07 3.29
C VAL A 70 5.54 7.58 3.15
N PRO A 71 5.33 8.19 1.98
CA PRO A 71 5.30 9.64 1.87
C PRO A 71 4.15 10.24 2.68
N GLU A 72 4.35 11.43 3.26
CA GLU A 72 3.32 12.16 4.02
C GLU A 72 2.09 12.41 3.14
N ALA A 73 0.92 11.95 3.56
CA ALA A 73 -0.33 12.20 2.85
C ALA A 73 -0.92 13.58 3.19
N ALA A 74 -1.65 14.13 2.24
CA ALA A 74 -2.41 15.36 2.40
C ALA A 74 -3.76 15.27 1.68
N VAL A 75 -4.72 16.04 2.17
CA VAL A 75 -5.96 16.37 1.45
C VAL A 75 -5.73 17.68 0.73
N ALA A 76 -5.75 17.65 -0.60
CA ALA A 76 -5.52 18.81 -1.44
C ALA A 76 -6.84 19.32 -2.02
N TYR A 77 -7.15 20.59 -1.80
CA TYR A 77 -8.29 21.24 -2.43
C TYR A 77 -7.88 21.83 -3.78
N LEU A 78 -8.52 21.36 -4.86
CA LEU A 78 -8.38 21.91 -6.20
C LEU A 78 -9.54 22.87 -6.50
N ASP A 79 -9.22 24.14 -6.72
CA ASP A 79 -10.20 25.18 -7.01
C ASP A 79 -10.60 25.19 -8.51
N GLN A 80 -11.88 25.42 -8.79
CA GLN A 80 -12.40 25.49 -10.16
C GLN A 80 -11.71 26.58 -11.01
N ARG A 81 -11.20 27.66 -10.40
CA ARG A 81 -10.46 28.72 -11.11
C ARG A 81 -9.19 28.19 -11.78
N ILE A 82 -8.49 27.24 -11.15
CA ILE A 82 -7.29 26.61 -11.73
C ILE A 82 -7.67 25.77 -12.94
N ILE A 83 -8.76 25.01 -12.83
CA ILE A 83 -9.29 24.18 -13.92
C ILE A 83 -9.75 25.05 -15.09
N ASN A 84 -10.41 26.18 -14.82
CA ASN A 84 -10.89 27.08 -15.86
C ASN A 84 -9.75 27.76 -16.63
N ASN A 85 -8.60 27.97 -15.96
CA ASN A 85 -7.42 28.56 -16.59
C ASN A 85 -6.66 27.57 -17.48
N ASP A 86 -6.72 26.26 -17.17
CA ASP A 86 -6.17 25.20 -18.01
C ASP A 86 -7.16 24.02 -18.13
N PRO A 87 -8.04 24.03 -19.16
CA PRO A 87 -9.01 22.96 -19.38
C PRO A 87 -8.39 21.58 -19.59
N VAL A 88 -7.09 21.48 -19.92
CA VAL A 88 -6.39 20.19 -20.09
C VAL A 88 -6.39 19.40 -18.77
N ILE A 89 -6.36 20.09 -17.62
CA ILE A 89 -6.49 19.52 -16.27
C ILE A 89 -7.74 18.61 -16.18
N GLN A 90 -8.87 19.08 -16.71
CA GLN A 90 -10.13 18.35 -16.67
C GLN A 90 -10.26 17.36 -17.82
N PHE A 91 -10.04 17.79 -19.07
CA PHE A 91 -10.38 16.97 -20.23
C PHE A 91 -9.34 15.88 -20.52
N ALA A 92 -8.05 16.16 -20.34
CA ALA A 92 -6.99 15.19 -20.59
C ALA A 92 -6.62 14.43 -19.32
N HIS A 93 -6.58 15.11 -18.17
CA HIS A 93 -6.09 14.54 -16.91
C HIS A 93 -7.17 14.26 -15.88
N ARG A 94 -8.44 14.59 -16.18
CA ARG A 94 -9.63 14.15 -15.42
C ARG A 94 -9.63 14.58 -13.95
N PHE A 95 -8.89 15.63 -13.63
CA PHE A 95 -9.02 16.32 -12.35
C PHE A 95 -10.31 17.13 -12.34
N TYR A 96 -10.82 17.39 -11.14
CA TYR A 96 -12.08 18.08 -10.91
C TYR A 96 -11.98 18.87 -9.60
N GLU A 97 -12.83 19.89 -9.47
CA GLU A 97 -12.86 20.71 -8.26
C GLU A 97 -13.21 19.87 -7.03
N GLY A 98 -12.56 20.16 -5.91
CA GLY A 98 -12.88 19.57 -4.60
C GLY A 98 -11.66 19.03 -3.86
N GLU A 99 -11.94 18.27 -2.80
CA GLU A 99 -10.92 17.60 -1.99
C GLU A 99 -10.43 16.34 -2.72
N LEU A 100 -9.14 16.30 -3.03
CA LEU A 100 -8.46 15.19 -3.69
C LEU A 100 -7.35 14.64 -2.80
N PHE A 101 -6.98 13.36 -3.00
CA PHE A 101 -5.82 12.81 -2.32
C PHE A 101 -4.51 13.35 -2.93
N ALA A 102 -3.59 13.72 -2.05
CA ALA A 102 -2.23 14.07 -2.37
C ALA A 102 -1.23 13.35 -1.45
N SER A 103 0.00 13.19 -1.93
CA SER A 103 1.12 12.73 -1.10
C SER A 103 2.36 13.56 -1.40
N LEU A 104 3.21 13.79 -0.40
CA LEU A 104 4.43 14.58 -0.57
C LEU A 104 5.34 13.92 -1.61
N GLU A 105 5.90 14.72 -2.51
CA GLU A 105 6.88 14.21 -3.46
C GLU A 105 8.15 13.75 -2.73
N LEU A 106 8.55 12.50 -2.94
CA LEU A 106 9.89 12.04 -2.56
C LEU A 106 10.93 12.72 -3.44
N LYS A 107 11.90 13.39 -2.81
CA LYS A 107 13.03 14.01 -3.51
C LYS A 107 14.06 12.94 -3.89
N ASN A 108 14.83 13.19 -4.95
CA ASN A 108 15.95 12.34 -5.36
C ASN A 108 15.57 10.86 -5.52
N LYS A 109 14.41 10.60 -6.15
CA LYS A 109 13.98 9.24 -6.50
C LYS A 109 14.96 8.64 -7.50
N GLU A 110 15.26 7.37 -7.32
CA GLU A 110 16.06 6.61 -8.26
C GLU A 110 15.16 6.05 -9.37
N ASP A 111 14.86 6.89 -10.35
CA ASP A 111 13.97 6.54 -11.47
C ASP A 111 14.67 5.66 -12.53
N ASN A 112 16.01 5.63 -12.53
CA ASN A 112 16.86 5.06 -13.59
C ASN A 112 16.70 3.54 -13.80
N LEU A 113 16.00 2.81 -12.94
CA LEU A 113 15.87 1.36 -13.06
C LEU A 113 14.54 0.89 -13.61
N VAL A 114 13.44 1.66 -13.52
CA VAL A 114 12.16 1.25 -14.12
C VAL A 114 12.22 1.33 -15.65
N GLU A 115 12.84 2.36 -16.21
CA GLU A 115 13.02 2.51 -17.66
C GLU A 115 13.96 1.43 -18.22
N ASN A 116 15.12 1.22 -17.58
CA ASN A 116 16.04 0.14 -17.93
C ASN A 116 15.40 -1.26 -17.74
N TYR A 117 14.52 -1.42 -16.75
CA TYR A 117 13.81 -2.68 -16.49
C TYR A 117 12.78 -3.00 -17.57
N VAL A 118 11.94 -2.03 -17.97
CA VAL A 118 10.99 -2.18 -19.07
C VAL A 118 11.72 -2.51 -20.38
N GLU A 119 12.84 -1.83 -20.65
CA GLU A 119 13.70 -2.14 -21.79
C GLU A 119 14.30 -3.55 -21.72
N MET A 120 14.73 -4.01 -20.54
CA MET A 120 15.29 -5.35 -20.34
C MET A 120 14.24 -6.46 -20.49
N ILE A 121 12.99 -6.24 -20.07
CA ILE A 121 11.85 -7.13 -20.33
C ILE A 121 11.59 -7.21 -21.83
N ASN A 122 11.52 -6.06 -22.50
CA ASN A 122 11.32 -6.00 -23.96
C ASN A 122 12.45 -6.70 -24.73
N GLN A 123 13.65 -6.79 -24.14
CA GLN A 123 14.81 -7.50 -24.68
C GLN A 123 14.90 -8.98 -24.26
N GLY A 124 13.94 -9.52 -23.52
CA GLY A 124 13.90 -10.95 -23.15
C GLY A 124 15.05 -11.41 -22.24
N LYS A 125 15.66 -10.50 -21.46
CA LYS A 125 16.85 -10.81 -20.64
C LYS A 125 16.48 -11.60 -19.38
N LYS A 126 17.18 -12.72 -19.14
CA LYS A 126 16.91 -13.69 -18.06
C LYS A 126 17.43 -13.30 -16.65
N TYR A 127 18.17 -12.20 -16.49
CA TYR A 127 18.90 -11.90 -15.23
C TYR A 127 18.26 -10.82 -14.35
N LEU A 128 16.93 -10.73 -14.33
CA LEU A 128 16.19 -9.63 -13.71
C LEU A 128 16.31 -9.59 -12.16
N ASN A 129 16.33 -10.75 -11.49
CA ASN A 129 16.55 -10.86 -10.03
C ASN A 129 17.88 -10.20 -9.57
N LYS A 130 18.96 -10.36 -10.35
CA LYS A 130 20.25 -9.72 -10.02
C LYS A 130 20.17 -8.19 -10.07
N THR A 131 19.38 -7.65 -11.01
CA THR A 131 19.14 -6.22 -11.14
C THR A 131 18.38 -5.69 -9.92
N TRP A 132 17.32 -6.37 -9.48
CA TRP A 132 16.57 -5.95 -8.29
C TRP A 132 17.36 -6.08 -6.98
N LYS A 133 18.14 -7.15 -6.81
CA LYS A 133 19.06 -7.24 -5.66
C LYS A 133 20.07 -6.09 -5.68
N SER A 134 20.65 -5.80 -6.85
CA SER A 134 21.53 -4.65 -7.00
C SER A 134 20.81 -3.33 -6.74
N PHE A 135 19.54 -3.21 -7.15
CA PHE A 135 18.73 -2.03 -6.91
C PHE A 135 18.44 -1.86 -5.43
N PHE A 136 18.11 -2.88 -4.67
CA PHE A 136 17.81 -2.73 -3.25
C PHE A 136 19.03 -2.84 -2.35
N ASN A 137 20.24 -2.96 -2.92
CA ASN A 137 21.47 -2.94 -2.14
C ASN A 137 21.65 -1.60 -1.40
N ASN A 138 22.22 -1.67 -0.21
CA ASN A 138 22.55 -0.51 0.64
C ASN A 138 21.36 0.39 1.00
N ILE A 139 20.11 -0.10 0.91
CA ILE A 139 19.00 0.58 1.58
C ILE A 139 19.26 0.52 3.10
N THR A 140 19.11 1.67 3.75
CA THR A 140 19.42 1.83 5.17
C THR A 140 18.32 1.29 6.07
N ASN A 141 17.09 1.22 5.55
CA ASN A 141 15.89 0.77 6.27
C ASN A 141 15.44 -0.64 5.85
N SER A 142 16.37 -1.54 5.54
CA SER A 142 16.05 -2.91 5.12
C SER A 142 15.26 -3.72 6.17
N GLN A 143 15.34 -3.34 7.44
CA GLN A 143 14.53 -3.93 8.51
C GLN A 143 13.04 -3.61 8.35
N ASP A 144 12.67 -2.51 7.70
CA ASP A 144 11.26 -2.14 7.51
C ASP A 144 10.55 -3.02 6.47
N ILE A 145 11.26 -3.86 5.72
CA ILE A 145 10.66 -4.79 4.76
C ILE A 145 9.63 -5.72 5.42
N VAL A 146 9.89 -6.16 6.66
CA VAL A 146 8.92 -6.99 7.39
C VAL A 146 7.67 -6.21 7.77
N LYS A 147 7.82 -4.91 8.07
CA LYS A 147 6.70 -4.01 8.33
C LYS A 147 5.85 -3.82 7.07
N ILE A 148 6.49 -3.63 5.92
CA ILE A 148 5.82 -3.50 4.61
C ILE A 148 4.98 -4.75 4.32
N ILE A 149 5.56 -5.96 4.44
CA ILE A 149 4.83 -7.21 4.20
C ILE A 149 3.65 -7.37 5.16
N ALA A 150 3.87 -7.17 6.47
CA ALA A 150 2.81 -7.27 7.47
C ALA A 150 1.68 -6.26 7.23
N PHE A 151 2.05 -5.04 6.84
CA PHE A 151 1.12 -3.98 6.47
C PHE A 151 0.30 -4.33 5.23
N ASP A 152 0.92 -4.80 4.14
CA ASP A 152 0.17 -5.18 2.93
C ASP A 152 -0.80 -6.33 3.19
N LEU A 153 -0.45 -7.27 4.07
CA LEU A 153 -1.36 -8.33 4.51
C LEU A 153 -2.51 -7.78 5.36
N LEU A 154 -2.26 -6.79 6.22
CA LEU A 154 -3.29 -6.12 7.02
C LEU A 154 -4.30 -5.37 6.16
N ILE A 155 -3.83 -4.65 5.13
CA ILE A 155 -4.72 -3.84 4.26
C ILE A 155 -5.15 -4.59 2.99
N ALA A 156 -4.83 -5.89 2.86
CA ALA A 156 -5.09 -6.69 1.67
C ALA A 156 -4.61 -6.03 0.36
N ASN A 157 -3.40 -5.44 0.37
CA ASN A 157 -2.80 -4.79 -0.78
C ASN A 157 -2.01 -5.79 -1.65
N PHE A 158 -2.74 -6.66 -2.35
CA PHE A 158 -2.12 -7.71 -3.15
C PHE A 158 -1.51 -7.21 -4.47
N ASP A 159 -1.85 -6.00 -4.90
CA ASP A 159 -1.24 -5.39 -6.10
C ASP A 159 0.29 -5.26 -5.95
N ARG A 160 0.81 -5.03 -4.73
CA ARG A 160 2.25 -4.85 -4.51
C ARG A 160 3.09 -6.07 -4.93
N TYR A 161 2.54 -7.27 -4.83
CA TYR A 161 3.28 -8.49 -5.18
C TYR A 161 3.41 -8.70 -6.69
N ASN A 162 2.62 -7.99 -7.50
CA ASN A 162 2.63 -8.07 -8.96
C ASN A 162 3.06 -6.76 -9.64
N ASN A 163 3.23 -5.68 -8.86
CA ASN A 163 3.51 -4.34 -9.36
C ASN A 163 4.84 -3.81 -8.81
N ASN A 164 5.86 -3.85 -9.67
CA ASN A 164 7.22 -3.45 -9.31
C ASN A 164 7.41 -1.93 -9.17
N GLY A 165 6.41 -1.12 -9.52
CA GLY A 165 6.43 0.35 -9.42
C GLY A 165 5.95 0.89 -8.07
N ASN A 166 5.36 0.06 -7.21
CA ASN A 166 4.76 0.53 -5.95
C ASN A 166 5.76 0.60 -4.77
N LEU A 167 7.03 0.30 -5.02
CA LEU A 167 8.14 0.49 -4.10
C LEU A 167 9.14 1.46 -4.73
N LEU A 168 9.33 2.61 -4.10
CA LEU A 168 10.30 3.61 -4.54
C LEU A 168 11.55 3.55 -3.69
N VAL A 169 12.69 3.80 -4.31
CA VAL A 169 13.93 4.11 -3.59
C VAL A 169 14.25 5.58 -3.79
N ALA A 170 14.48 6.28 -2.69
CA ALA A 170 14.80 7.70 -2.70
C ALA A 170 15.92 7.99 -1.70
N ASN A 171 16.68 9.04 -1.97
CA ASN A 171 17.62 9.59 -1.00
C ASN A 171 16.90 10.56 -0.07
N ASP A 172 16.75 10.15 1.19
CA ASP A 172 16.18 10.95 2.27
C ASP A 172 17.31 11.32 3.25
N ASN A 173 17.65 12.60 3.33
CA ASN A 173 18.70 13.13 4.21
C ASN A 173 20.07 12.43 4.07
N GLY A 174 20.46 12.05 2.86
CA GLY A 174 21.73 11.35 2.59
C GLY A 174 21.62 9.84 2.70
N GLU A 175 20.51 9.31 3.21
CA GLU A 175 20.28 7.88 3.35
C GLU A 175 19.41 7.35 2.21
N ARG A 176 19.82 6.22 1.65
CA ARG A 176 19.03 5.52 0.65
C ARG A 176 17.95 4.72 1.36
N LYS A 177 16.68 5.05 1.14
CA LYS A 177 15.54 4.41 1.79
C LYS A 177 14.53 3.89 0.78
N VAL A 178 13.90 2.78 1.12
CA VAL A 178 12.75 2.26 0.40
C VAL A 178 11.47 2.81 1.01
N PHE A 179 10.51 3.19 0.15
CA PHE A 179 9.20 3.71 0.51
C PHE A 179 8.10 2.95 -0.25
N THR A 180 7.00 2.68 0.44
CA THR A 180 5.78 2.16 -0.20
C THR A 180 4.91 3.31 -0.68
N ILE A 181 4.38 3.15 -1.90
CA ILE A 181 3.41 4.08 -2.48
C ILE A 181 2.24 3.31 -3.08
N ASP A 182 1.23 4.09 -3.48
CA ASP A 182 0.08 3.64 -4.27
C ASP A 182 -0.76 2.54 -3.59
N HIS A 183 -1.52 2.95 -2.57
CA HIS A 183 -2.41 2.07 -1.82
C HIS A 183 -3.86 2.19 -2.28
N GLY A 184 -4.13 2.87 -3.39
CA GLY A 184 -5.48 3.07 -3.92
C GLY A 184 -6.26 1.78 -4.19
N HIS A 185 -5.55 0.68 -4.47
CA HIS A 185 -6.12 -0.65 -4.72
C HIS A 185 -6.16 -1.56 -3.47
N ALA A 186 -5.82 -1.03 -2.29
CA ALA A 186 -5.94 -1.76 -1.02
C ALA A 186 -7.40 -2.13 -0.71
N PHE A 187 -7.58 -2.95 0.32
CA PHE A 187 -8.88 -3.40 0.83
C PHE A 187 -9.72 -4.06 -0.27
N PHE A 188 -9.10 -4.93 -1.08
CA PHE A 188 -9.72 -5.64 -2.21
C PHE A 188 -10.20 -4.74 -3.36
N GLY A 189 -9.58 -3.57 -3.54
CA GLY A 189 -9.74 -2.76 -4.75
C GLY A 189 -10.32 -1.36 -4.53
N PRO A 190 -10.33 -0.54 -5.59
CA PRO A 190 -10.59 0.90 -5.50
C PRO A 190 -12.06 1.28 -5.73
N ILE A 191 -12.93 0.31 -6.04
CA ILE A 191 -14.35 0.52 -6.35
C ILE A 191 -15.22 -0.13 -5.26
N TRP A 192 -16.24 0.57 -4.80
CA TRP A 192 -17.26 0.06 -3.89
C TRP A 192 -18.25 -0.85 -4.63
N GLU A 193 -17.94 -2.15 -4.64
CA GLU A 193 -18.78 -3.15 -5.28
C GLU A 193 -18.98 -4.41 -4.45
N THR A 194 -19.94 -5.25 -4.85
CA THR A 194 -20.30 -6.49 -4.16
C THR A 194 -19.10 -7.43 -3.97
N SER A 195 -18.17 -7.48 -4.92
CA SER A 195 -16.97 -8.32 -4.83
C SER A 195 -16.08 -7.88 -3.64
N LYS A 196 -15.79 -6.59 -3.53
CA LYS A 196 -15.04 -5.95 -2.45
C LYS A 196 -15.71 -6.18 -1.10
N ILE A 197 -17.02 -5.95 -1.02
CA ILE A 197 -17.80 -6.17 0.21
C ILE A 197 -17.73 -7.64 0.65
N ASN A 198 -17.93 -8.58 -0.28
CA ASN A 198 -17.87 -10.00 0.03
C ASN A 198 -16.46 -10.44 0.48
N ALA A 199 -15.41 -9.92 -0.15
CA ALA A 199 -14.03 -10.18 0.24
C ALA A 199 -13.69 -9.63 1.63
N MET A 200 -14.15 -8.41 1.97
CA MET A 200 -14.00 -7.86 3.32
C MET A 200 -14.74 -8.69 4.38
N ARG A 201 -15.87 -9.30 4.02
CA ARG A 201 -16.66 -10.15 4.92
C ARG A 201 -16.09 -11.55 5.11
N SER A 202 -15.34 -12.07 4.14
CA SER A 202 -14.84 -13.46 4.16
C SER A 202 -13.65 -13.67 5.10
N VAL A 203 -13.08 -12.59 5.64
CA VAL A 203 -11.97 -12.66 6.60
C VAL A 203 -12.33 -13.56 7.77
N SER A 204 -11.50 -14.59 7.95
CA SER A 204 -11.57 -15.53 9.05
C SER A 204 -10.18 -16.12 9.29
N ASP A 205 -10.01 -16.74 10.45
CA ASP A 205 -8.85 -17.56 10.78
C ASP A 205 -8.96 -18.99 10.22
N ASP A 206 -9.99 -19.28 9.41
CA ASP A 206 -10.13 -20.57 8.75
C ASP A 206 -9.05 -20.76 7.68
N LEU A 207 -8.31 -21.87 7.83
CA LEU A 207 -7.20 -22.18 6.95
C LEU A 207 -7.67 -22.36 5.50
N SER A 208 -8.72 -23.15 5.29
CA SER A 208 -9.22 -23.48 3.95
C SER A 208 -10.04 -22.38 3.28
N GLY A 209 -10.77 -21.60 4.08
CA GLY A 209 -11.76 -20.64 3.61
C GLY A 209 -11.19 -19.26 3.33
N TYR A 210 -10.13 -18.86 4.03
CA TYR A 210 -9.53 -17.53 3.86
C TYR A 210 -8.01 -17.55 3.73
N ILE A 211 -7.29 -18.21 4.64
CA ILE A 211 -5.83 -18.12 4.68
C ILE A 211 -5.19 -18.73 3.43
N ASP A 212 -5.54 -19.96 3.07
CA ASP A 212 -5.00 -20.64 1.88
C ASP A 212 -5.38 -19.91 0.59
N PRO A 213 -6.65 -19.55 0.34
CA PRO A 213 -7.02 -18.76 -0.83
C PRO A 213 -6.27 -17.43 -0.93
N THR A 214 -6.07 -16.73 0.19
CA THR A 214 -5.35 -15.45 0.22
C THR A 214 -3.86 -15.64 -0.09
N VAL A 215 -3.23 -16.64 0.52
CA VAL A 215 -1.82 -16.95 0.24
C VAL A 215 -1.64 -17.42 -1.20
N ASP A 216 -2.57 -18.23 -1.72
CA ASP A 216 -2.56 -18.69 -3.09
C ASP A 216 -2.75 -17.55 -4.09
N LEU A 217 -3.55 -16.52 -3.76
CA LEU A 217 -3.67 -15.32 -4.59
C LEU A 217 -2.32 -14.59 -4.72
N ILE A 218 -1.56 -14.48 -3.62
CA ILE A 218 -0.22 -13.87 -3.61
C ILE A 218 0.78 -14.72 -4.41
N LEU A 219 0.82 -16.02 -4.12
CA LEU A 219 1.84 -16.92 -4.65
C LEU A 219 1.60 -17.36 -6.11
N ASN A 220 0.36 -17.67 -6.49
CA ASN A 220 0.05 -18.17 -7.83
C ASN A 220 0.20 -17.08 -8.90
N GLY A 221 -0.04 -15.81 -8.54
CA GLY A 221 0.26 -14.67 -9.42
C GLY A 221 1.75 -14.59 -9.82
N ASN A 222 2.61 -15.25 -9.03
CA ASN A 222 4.06 -15.16 -9.09
C ASN A 222 4.75 -16.53 -9.18
N ALA A 223 4.04 -17.58 -9.60
CA ALA A 223 4.53 -18.97 -9.60
C ALA A 223 5.84 -19.18 -10.40
N TRP A 224 6.22 -18.22 -11.25
CA TRP A 224 7.44 -18.19 -12.05
C TRP A 224 8.66 -17.74 -11.23
N PHE A 225 8.46 -17.11 -10.07
CA PHE A 225 9.48 -16.74 -9.11
C PHE A 225 9.58 -17.81 -8.02
N GLY A 226 10.81 -18.22 -7.67
CA GLY A 226 11.06 -19.41 -6.84
C GLY A 226 10.45 -19.39 -5.43
N ASN A 227 10.02 -18.24 -4.91
CA ASN A 227 9.34 -18.08 -3.62
C ASN A 227 7.89 -17.55 -3.74
N GLY A 228 7.41 -17.23 -4.95
CA GLY A 228 6.04 -16.74 -5.18
C GLY A 228 5.70 -15.37 -4.59
N LEU A 229 6.61 -14.61 -3.97
CA LEU A 229 6.29 -13.25 -3.47
C LEU A 229 6.41 -12.16 -4.56
N GLY A 230 6.66 -12.57 -5.80
CA GLY A 230 6.98 -11.66 -6.89
C GLY A 230 8.42 -11.20 -6.87
N GLU A 231 8.81 -10.49 -7.92
CA GLU A 231 10.21 -10.22 -8.22
C GLU A 231 10.89 -9.33 -7.17
N VAL A 232 10.20 -8.25 -6.77
CA VAL A 232 10.73 -7.25 -5.84
C VAL A 232 10.91 -7.85 -4.45
N PHE A 233 9.89 -8.53 -3.92
CA PHE A 233 10.02 -9.16 -2.61
C PHE A 233 10.99 -10.34 -2.62
N HIS A 234 11.15 -11.04 -3.75
CA HIS A 234 12.22 -12.03 -3.87
C HIS A 234 13.63 -11.43 -3.80
N ALA A 235 13.83 -10.19 -4.26
CA ALA A 235 15.10 -9.50 -4.05
C ALA A 235 15.29 -9.08 -2.57
N LEU A 236 14.19 -8.67 -1.94
CA LEU A 236 14.18 -8.13 -0.58
C LEU A 236 14.18 -9.21 0.53
N GLU A 237 13.74 -10.44 0.25
CA GLU A 237 13.63 -11.52 1.26
C GLU A 237 14.97 -11.84 1.94
N SER A 238 16.09 -11.52 1.29
CA SER A 238 17.43 -11.68 1.88
C SER A 238 17.65 -10.85 3.14
N ASN A 239 16.84 -9.81 3.37
CA ASN A 239 16.85 -8.98 4.57
C ASN A 239 15.98 -9.56 5.70
N ILE A 240 15.24 -10.64 5.47
CA ILE A 240 14.32 -11.25 6.44
C ILE A 240 14.96 -12.53 6.96
N ASN A 241 15.20 -12.64 8.27
CA ASN A 241 15.80 -13.82 8.87
C ASN A 241 14.79 -14.67 9.65
N LEU A 242 14.38 -15.82 9.10
CA LEU A 242 13.46 -16.76 9.77
C LEU A 242 14.14 -18.06 10.23
N LYS A 243 15.46 -18.08 10.38
CA LYS A 243 16.19 -19.26 10.88
C LYS A 243 15.89 -19.57 12.34
N ASN A 244 15.66 -18.53 13.16
CA ASN A 244 15.33 -18.68 14.57
C ASN A 244 13.85 -18.35 14.78
N LEU A 245 13.02 -19.36 15.06
CA LEU A 245 11.58 -19.19 15.26
C LEU A 245 11.24 -18.29 16.46
N ASN A 246 12.11 -18.29 17.47
CA ASN A 246 11.99 -17.46 18.67
C ASN A 246 12.42 -16.01 18.46
N ASP A 247 13.00 -15.70 17.30
CA ASP A 247 13.47 -14.37 16.93
C ASP A 247 12.98 -14.05 15.51
N ASN A 248 11.70 -14.33 15.23
CA ASN A 248 11.13 -13.95 13.95
C ASN A 248 10.92 -12.42 13.91
N PRO A 249 11.33 -11.76 12.81
CA PRO A 249 11.36 -10.30 12.72
C PRO A 249 9.96 -9.68 12.58
N PHE A 250 8.91 -10.50 12.39
CA PHE A 250 7.53 -10.02 12.31
C PHE A 250 6.89 -9.79 13.69
N LYS A 251 7.48 -10.31 14.77
CA LYS A 251 6.88 -10.27 16.13
C LYS A 251 6.40 -8.88 16.54
N GLU A 252 7.26 -7.88 16.37
CA GLU A 252 7.01 -6.53 16.87
C GLU A 252 5.87 -5.87 16.08
N VAL A 253 5.98 -5.82 14.75
CA VAL A 253 4.94 -5.20 13.92
C VAL A 253 3.60 -5.93 14.05
N VAL A 254 3.58 -7.26 14.13
CA VAL A 254 2.35 -8.03 14.33
C VAL A 254 1.72 -7.74 15.69
N SER A 255 2.52 -7.60 16.75
CA SER A 255 2.02 -7.20 18.07
C SER A 255 1.37 -5.81 18.04
N ILE A 256 1.94 -4.86 17.30
CA ILE A 256 1.36 -3.51 17.13
C ILE A 256 0.04 -3.61 16.35
N ILE A 257 0.01 -4.38 15.26
CA ILE A 257 -1.20 -4.62 14.45
C ILE A 257 -2.35 -5.16 15.32
N GLU A 258 -2.06 -6.11 16.19
CA GLU A 258 -3.08 -6.76 17.03
C GLU A 258 -3.61 -5.84 18.13
N CYS A 259 -2.83 -4.84 18.51
CA CYS A 259 -3.23 -3.77 19.43
C CYS A 259 -4.13 -2.70 18.78
N ILE A 260 -4.37 -2.72 17.46
CA ILE A 260 -5.28 -1.79 16.80
C ILE A 260 -6.70 -1.94 17.39
N THR A 261 -7.23 -0.88 18.00
CA THR A 261 -8.56 -0.88 18.61
C THR A 261 -9.62 -0.25 17.70
N GLU A 262 -10.88 -0.39 18.09
CA GLU A 262 -11.99 0.27 17.38
C GLU A 262 -11.86 1.80 17.45
N GLU A 263 -11.46 2.35 18.59
CA GLU A 263 -11.29 3.79 18.79
C GLU A 263 -10.20 4.37 17.89
N LEU A 264 -9.11 3.62 17.68
CA LEU A 264 -8.04 4.02 16.78
C LEU A 264 -8.51 4.04 15.32
N ILE A 265 -9.32 3.05 14.92
CA ILE A 265 -9.93 3.01 13.59
C ILE A 265 -10.90 4.18 13.41
N ASP A 266 -11.69 4.50 14.42
CA ASP A 266 -12.59 5.66 14.40
C ASP A 266 -11.83 6.98 14.30
N GLU A 267 -10.70 7.12 14.99
CA GLU A 267 -9.80 8.28 14.82
C GLU A 267 -9.35 8.38 13.35
N TRP A 268 -8.92 7.27 12.74
CA TRP A 268 -8.48 7.30 11.34
C TRP A 268 -9.59 7.71 10.37
N PHE A 269 -10.81 7.20 10.56
CA PHE A 269 -11.95 7.59 9.73
C PHE A 269 -12.38 9.04 9.96
N SER A 270 -12.23 9.58 11.16
CA SER A 270 -12.54 10.98 11.46
C SER A 270 -11.67 11.98 10.69
N ASN A 271 -10.49 11.55 10.22
CA ASN A 271 -9.59 12.35 9.39
C ASN A 271 -9.91 12.28 7.88
N ILE A 272 -10.82 11.41 7.45
CA ILE A 272 -11.18 11.23 6.04
C ILE A 272 -12.26 12.26 5.66
N PRO A 273 -12.06 13.04 4.57
CA PRO A 273 -13.07 13.96 4.09
C PRO A 273 -14.42 13.30 3.80
N GLN A 274 -15.50 13.92 4.29
CA GLN A 274 -16.86 13.43 4.04
C GLN A 274 -17.20 13.38 2.55
N SER A 275 -16.63 14.30 1.75
CA SER A 275 -16.81 14.34 0.30
C SER A 275 -16.12 13.18 -0.44
N TRP A 276 -15.53 12.19 0.24
CA TRP A 276 -14.98 11.00 -0.40
C TRP A 276 -15.93 9.79 -0.35
N PHE A 277 -17.02 9.85 0.42
CA PHE A 277 -18.03 8.78 0.52
C PHE A 277 -19.13 8.89 -0.55
N ASN A 278 -18.82 9.45 -1.72
CA ASN A 278 -19.67 10.09 -2.75
C ASN A 278 -20.89 9.35 -3.36
N SER A 279 -21.42 8.28 -2.77
CA SER A 279 -22.60 7.58 -3.30
C SER A 279 -23.28 6.61 -2.34
N VAL A 280 -22.66 6.30 -1.20
CA VAL A 280 -23.12 5.29 -0.24
C VAL A 280 -23.08 5.88 1.15
N ASP A 281 -23.98 5.45 2.03
CA ASP A 281 -23.97 5.86 3.43
C ASP A 281 -22.58 5.65 4.04
N GLU A 282 -21.96 6.76 4.42
CA GLU A 282 -20.65 6.83 5.08
C GLU A 282 -20.53 5.79 6.20
N LYS A 283 -21.59 5.65 7.02
CA LYS A 283 -21.61 4.70 8.14
C LYS A 283 -21.53 3.25 7.67
N VAL A 284 -22.15 2.94 6.52
CA VAL A 284 -22.09 1.60 5.94
C VAL A 284 -20.67 1.31 5.48
N ILE A 285 -20.04 2.22 4.74
CA ILE A 285 -18.64 2.04 4.30
C ILE A 285 -17.73 1.85 5.52
N ILE A 286 -17.77 2.76 6.48
CA ILE A 286 -16.95 2.71 7.69
C ILE A 286 -17.15 1.38 8.42
N SER A 287 -18.40 0.92 8.58
CA SER A 287 -18.69 -0.34 9.27
C SER A 287 -18.01 -1.56 8.63
N TYR A 288 -17.96 -1.63 7.30
CA TYR A 288 -17.32 -2.73 6.59
C TYR A 288 -15.80 -2.69 6.71
N TYR A 289 -15.17 -1.53 6.51
CA TYR A 289 -13.72 -1.39 6.67
C TYR A 289 -13.30 -1.65 8.12
N LYS A 290 -14.02 -1.09 9.09
CA LYS A 290 -13.79 -1.32 10.51
C LYS A 290 -13.89 -2.81 10.85
N SER A 291 -14.97 -3.47 10.44
CA SER A 291 -15.15 -4.91 10.68
C SER A 291 -14.04 -5.73 10.03
N PHE A 292 -13.63 -5.37 8.81
CA PHE A 292 -12.51 -5.98 8.12
C PHE A 292 -11.21 -5.84 8.93
N ILE A 293 -10.79 -4.62 9.29
CA ILE A 293 -9.52 -4.37 10.00
C ILE A 293 -9.49 -5.10 11.35
N LEU A 294 -10.58 -5.01 12.13
CA LEU A 294 -10.67 -5.66 13.44
C LEU A 294 -10.57 -7.19 13.37
N LYS A 295 -11.01 -7.81 12.27
CA LYS A 295 -10.82 -9.25 12.03
C LYS A 295 -9.44 -9.53 11.48
N GLN A 296 -9.05 -8.81 10.43
CA GLN A 296 -7.82 -9.04 9.67
C GLN A 296 -6.58 -8.90 10.53
N LYS A 297 -6.56 -7.96 11.49
CA LYS A 297 -5.42 -7.79 12.42
C LYS A 297 -5.03 -9.10 13.13
N ASN A 298 -6.01 -9.95 13.47
CA ASN A 298 -5.77 -11.24 14.13
C ASN A 298 -5.36 -12.33 13.14
N VAL A 299 -5.60 -12.13 11.84
CA VAL A 299 -5.32 -13.09 10.77
C VAL A 299 -3.91 -12.89 10.19
N VAL A 300 -3.32 -11.69 10.29
CA VAL A 300 -1.99 -11.38 9.74
C VAL A 300 -0.92 -12.38 10.20
N ARG A 301 -0.88 -12.74 11.48
CA ARG A 301 0.08 -13.74 12.00
C ARG A 301 -0.05 -15.10 11.29
N HIS A 302 -1.28 -15.50 10.98
CA HIS A 302 -1.58 -16.78 10.33
C HIS A 302 -1.22 -16.75 8.85
N LEU A 303 -1.44 -15.62 8.17
CA LEU A 303 -0.99 -15.40 6.79
C LEU A 303 0.54 -15.47 6.69
N ILE A 304 1.27 -14.79 7.60
CA ILE A 304 2.74 -14.83 7.63
C ILE A 304 3.24 -16.26 7.89
N GLN A 305 2.66 -16.96 8.87
CA GLN A 305 2.98 -18.35 9.15
C GLN A 305 2.77 -19.24 7.93
N ARG A 306 1.66 -19.03 7.21
CA ARG A 306 1.32 -19.82 6.04
C ARG A 306 2.24 -19.50 4.86
N LEU A 307 2.60 -18.24 4.63
CA LEU A 307 3.62 -17.85 3.65
C LEU A 307 4.95 -18.57 3.92
N ALA A 308 5.39 -18.62 5.19
CA ALA A 308 6.59 -19.36 5.57
C ALA A 308 6.47 -20.86 5.26
N HIS A 309 5.35 -21.52 5.62
CA HIS A 309 5.10 -22.92 5.27
C HIS A 309 5.05 -23.18 3.75
N ARG A 310 4.64 -22.19 2.97
CA ARG A 310 4.61 -22.23 1.49
C ARG A 310 5.92 -21.79 0.85
N ARG A 311 7.01 -21.71 1.63
CA ARG A 311 8.39 -21.40 1.17
C ARG A 311 8.53 -20.00 0.55
N ALA A 312 7.70 -19.06 0.99
CA ALA A 312 7.84 -17.65 0.61
C ALA A 312 9.16 -17.03 1.10
N PHE A 313 9.77 -17.62 2.13
CA PHE A 313 11.06 -17.20 2.70
C PHE A 313 12.07 -18.34 2.62
N THR A 314 13.13 -18.17 1.83
CA THR A 314 14.08 -19.26 1.50
C THR A 314 14.91 -19.76 2.69
N ASN A 315 15.04 -18.99 3.76
CA ASN A 315 15.82 -19.36 4.95
C ASN A 315 14.98 -19.95 6.10
N TYR A 316 13.67 -20.13 5.89
CA TYR A 316 12.79 -20.76 6.85
C TYR A 316 12.93 -22.29 6.81
N LEU A 317 13.22 -22.91 7.96
CA LEU A 317 13.52 -24.34 8.07
C LEU A 317 12.34 -25.20 8.55
N GLY A 318 11.15 -24.61 8.71
CA GLY A 318 9.97 -25.27 9.27
C GLY A 318 9.74 -24.97 10.75
N GLY A 319 8.58 -25.39 11.26
CA GLY A 319 8.13 -25.16 12.64
C GLY A 319 6.95 -24.18 12.76
N ALA A 320 6.77 -23.61 13.94
CA ALA A 320 5.83 -22.52 14.20
C ALA A 320 6.61 -21.29 14.65
N LEU A 321 6.30 -20.13 14.07
CA LEU A 321 6.85 -18.84 14.47
C LEU A 321 6.32 -18.49 15.86
N THR A 322 7.21 -18.09 16.75
CA THR A 322 6.84 -17.69 18.11
C THR A 322 6.37 -16.25 18.14
N TRP A 323 5.11 -15.99 18.49
CA TRP A 323 4.59 -14.62 18.59
C TRP A 323 4.79 -14.04 20.00
N GLN A 324 4.65 -12.72 20.18
CA GLN A 324 4.57 -12.19 21.54
C GLN A 324 3.31 -12.77 22.20
N ILE A 325 3.48 -13.39 23.37
CA ILE A 325 2.35 -13.93 24.13
C ILE A 325 1.59 -12.72 24.65
N ASP A 326 0.30 -12.62 24.32
CA ASP A 326 -0.60 -11.70 25.00
C ASP A 326 -0.38 -11.88 26.51
N LYS A 327 -0.06 -10.80 27.22
CA LYS A 327 -0.42 -10.74 28.64
C LYS A 327 -1.94 -10.74 28.65
N SER A 328 -2.53 -11.92 28.51
CA SER A 328 -3.94 -12.15 28.78
C SER A 328 -4.19 -11.54 30.15
N ALA A 329 -5.13 -10.60 30.18
CA ALA A 329 -5.64 -10.04 31.41
C ALA A 329 -5.97 -11.22 32.33
N GLY A 330 -5.21 -11.34 33.42
CA GLY A 330 -5.46 -12.33 34.45
C GLY A 330 -6.81 -12.03 35.06
N THR A 331 -7.81 -12.82 34.71
CA THR A 331 -8.95 -13.05 35.59
C THR A 331 -8.47 -13.99 36.69
N VAL A 332 -8.21 -13.41 37.86
CA VAL A 332 -8.22 -14.12 39.14
C VAL A 332 -9.67 -14.29 39.58
#